data_AF-N1VQF1-F1
#
_entry.id   AF-N1VQF1-F1
#
_cell.length_a   1.000
_cell.length_b   1.000
_cell.length_c   1.000
_cell.angle_alpha   90.00
_cell.angle_beta   90.00
_cell.angle_gamma   90.00
#
_symmetry.space_group_name_H-M   'P 1'
#
loop_
_entity.id
_entity.type
_entity.pdbx_description
1 polymer ?
#
loop_
_entity_poly.entity_id
_entity_poly.type
_entity_poly.pdbx_seq_one_letter_code
_entity_poly.pdbx_strand_id
1 'polypeptide(L)'
;MKKIILTLLTFLVLFCKNTSIENSIVVERIQAASSADGTSPINVFIAGKYWKPETSLDGITIFFSNASKWNQKGKTDGRAFFNEISIECQEKKGYVAFYKDGSYATNFDCAKETPQKIRSNGVHVIYLLPDSGNGIKTVSFSQNGKKLDVLYPEPVLGQVTASSTLPNYPAYGLFDGSIDFAWVEGNKSDGVGESFQIELEDEIDFSGIEIFNGYQRLDALFHKNGSVTELLVSNDSDSFVIQVADKQGGQRIFFPKTLTGKKFTFTIQKVRPGKTWKDTVIAEIILLGEKGKRFTVVDKNADEFKKSILSKAKNTILSSVVNKAVFGDVSDGRLDYVFRSNGSFVIWKEDPAEKRVLDGNWVFVEATPTEAKIKIFGRDHKVVTQSLDSNSPYAETTEEKSTLIFSDTLTVKKSGNGLQMIGKKVQISN
;
A
#
# COMPACT_ATOMS: atom_id res chain seq x y z
N MET A 1 41.53 5.25 -59.50
CA MET A 1 41.50 4.85 -58.07
C MET A 1 40.49 5.71 -57.32
N LYS A 2 39.60 5.05 -56.56
CA LYS A 2 38.64 5.55 -55.55
C LYS A 2 37.49 6.47 -56.00
N LYS A 3 36.37 5.84 -56.36
CA LYS A 3 35.02 6.39 -56.16
C LYS A 3 34.74 6.42 -54.65
N ILE A 4 34.41 7.59 -54.11
CA ILE A 4 33.93 7.76 -52.74
C ILE A 4 32.41 7.50 -52.78
N ILE A 5 32.00 6.36 -52.23
CA ILE A 5 30.59 6.09 -51.92
C ILE A 5 30.31 6.81 -50.61
N LEU A 6 29.52 7.88 -50.68
CA LEU A 6 29.00 8.57 -49.52
C LEU A 6 27.83 7.74 -48.98
N THR A 7 28.10 6.84 -48.04
CA THR A 7 27.05 6.11 -47.33
C THR A 7 26.36 7.10 -46.39
N LEU A 8 25.20 7.60 -46.81
CA LEU A 8 24.29 8.36 -45.98
C LEU A 8 23.83 7.44 -44.85
N LEU A 9 24.45 7.56 -43.67
CA LEU A 9 23.98 6.93 -42.46
C LEU A 9 22.71 7.70 -42.04
N THR A 10 21.58 7.38 -42.66
CA THR A 10 20.27 7.73 -42.14
C THR A 10 20.15 7.06 -40.77
N PHE A 11 20.49 7.82 -39.73
CA PHE A 11 19.97 7.62 -38.40
C PHE A 11 18.46 7.77 -38.53
N LEU A 12 17.78 6.66 -38.86
CA LEU A 12 16.37 6.52 -38.59
C LEU A 12 16.27 6.52 -37.07
N VAL A 13 16.18 7.73 -36.50
CA VAL A 13 15.44 7.93 -35.27
C VAL A 13 14.03 7.49 -35.64
N LEU A 14 13.76 6.19 -35.49
CA LEU A 14 12.40 5.73 -35.23
C LEU A 14 12.01 6.51 -33.98
N PHE A 15 11.37 7.65 -34.21
CA PHE A 15 10.41 8.20 -33.28
C PHE A 15 9.50 7.03 -32.96
N CYS A 16 9.76 6.34 -31.83
CA CYS A 16 8.73 5.62 -31.13
C CYS A 16 7.57 6.60 -31.07
N LYS A 17 6.53 6.33 -31.87
CA LYS A 17 5.22 6.95 -31.73
C LYS A 17 4.97 7.02 -30.22
N ASN A 18 4.77 8.23 -29.67
CA ASN A 18 4.33 8.44 -28.29
C ASN A 18 3.46 7.26 -27.90
N THR A 19 4.00 6.34 -27.09
CA THR A 19 3.24 5.17 -26.68
C THR A 19 2.03 5.70 -25.93
N SER A 20 0.83 5.17 -26.20
CA SER A 20 -0.42 5.60 -25.54
C SER A 20 -0.27 5.75 -24.03
N ILE A 21 0.57 4.90 -23.44
CA ILE A 21 0.99 4.85 -22.04
C ILE A 21 1.51 6.19 -21.49
N GLU A 22 2.31 6.95 -22.25
CA GLU A 22 2.92 8.21 -21.75
C GLU A 22 1.86 9.27 -21.43
N ASN A 23 0.68 9.15 -22.04
CA ASN A 23 -0.47 10.01 -21.80
C ASN A 23 -1.53 9.33 -20.91
N SER A 24 -1.23 8.17 -20.33
CA SER A 24 -2.12 7.43 -19.43
C SER A 24 -1.84 7.78 -17.96
N ILE A 25 -2.79 7.46 -17.11
CA ILE A 25 -2.58 7.41 -15.66
C ILE A 25 -1.93 6.09 -15.32
N VAL A 26 -0.77 6.15 -14.67
CA VAL A 26 -0.04 4.96 -14.19
C VAL A 26 -0.18 4.90 -12.68
N VAL A 27 -1.04 4.00 -12.20
CA VAL A 27 -1.14 3.66 -10.77
C VAL A 27 0.06 2.79 -10.42
N GLU A 28 0.91 3.24 -9.51
CA GLU A 28 2.04 2.46 -8.98
C GLU A 28 1.50 1.34 -8.11
N ARG A 29 0.75 1.70 -7.07
CA ARG A 29 0.12 0.80 -6.12
C ARG A 29 -1.18 1.40 -5.63
N ILE A 30 -2.08 0.54 -5.17
CA ILE A 30 -3.34 0.92 -4.56
C ILE A 30 -3.50 0.17 -3.25
N GLN A 31 -3.84 0.88 -2.20
CA GLN A 31 -3.93 0.33 -0.85
C GLN A 31 -5.33 0.61 -0.30
N ALA A 32 -5.96 -0.39 0.32
CA ALA A 32 -7.18 -0.19 1.09
C ALA A 32 -6.88 -0.36 2.58
N ALA A 33 -7.50 0.45 3.43
CA ALA A 33 -7.49 0.19 4.88
C ALA A 33 -8.17 -1.16 5.19
N SER A 34 -9.27 -1.45 4.48
CA SER A 34 -9.89 -2.77 4.38
C SER A 34 -10.64 -2.94 3.06
N SER A 35 -11.00 -4.19 2.78
CA SER A 35 -11.89 -4.56 1.69
C SER A 35 -12.87 -5.61 2.18
N ALA A 36 -14.16 -5.37 1.99
CA ALA A 36 -15.17 -6.41 2.12
C ALA A 36 -14.89 -7.53 1.12
N ASP A 37 -15.27 -8.76 1.47
CA ASP A 37 -14.97 -9.96 0.68
C ASP A 37 -15.39 -9.79 -0.78
N GLY A 38 -14.46 -10.12 -1.70
CA GLY A 38 -14.66 -9.99 -3.14
C GLY A 38 -14.54 -8.57 -3.71
N THR A 39 -14.23 -7.55 -2.90
CA THR A 39 -14.16 -6.15 -3.33
C THR A 39 -12.76 -5.55 -3.20
N SER A 40 -11.85 -5.94 -4.10
CA SER A 40 -10.49 -5.39 -4.17
C SER A 40 -10.50 -3.88 -4.46
N PRO A 41 -9.58 -3.07 -3.90
CA PRO A 41 -9.52 -1.63 -4.22
C PRO A 41 -9.31 -1.37 -5.71
N ILE A 42 -8.64 -2.26 -6.44
CA ILE A 42 -8.41 -2.07 -7.88
C ILE A 42 -9.68 -2.14 -8.72
N ASN A 43 -10.76 -2.69 -8.16
CA ASN A 43 -12.06 -2.79 -8.83
C ASN A 43 -12.63 -1.44 -9.24
N VAL A 44 -12.20 -0.33 -8.63
CA VAL A 44 -12.63 1.03 -9.01
C VAL A 44 -12.23 1.42 -10.44
N PHE A 45 -11.33 0.66 -11.08
CA PHE A 45 -10.93 0.86 -12.48
C PHE A 45 -11.49 -0.21 -13.42
N ILE A 46 -12.27 -1.17 -12.91
CA ILE A 46 -12.76 -2.32 -13.68
C ILE A 46 -14.28 -2.18 -13.87
N ALA A 47 -14.71 -2.12 -15.13
CA ALA A 47 -16.12 -2.03 -15.47
C ALA A 47 -16.93 -3.18 -14.84
N GLY A 48 -18.05 -2.82 -14.17
CA GLY A 48 -18.95 -3.78 -13.52
C GLY A 48 -18.51 -4.26 -12.14
N LYS A 49 -17.32 -3.86 -11.67
CA LYS A 49 -16.86 -4.14 -10.29
C LYS A 49 -16.94 -2.87 -9.42
N TYR A 50 -16.67 -3.05 -8.13
CA TYR A 50 -16.58 -1.97 -7.16
C TYR A 50 -15.68 -2.39 -5.99
N TRP A 51 -15.19 -1.40 -5.24
CA TRP A 51 -14.55 -1.59 -3.94
C TRP A 51 -15.54 -1.23 -2.83
N LYS A 52 -15.53 -1.97 -1.72
CA LYS A 52 -16.34 -1.65 -0.54
C LYS A 52 -15.51 -1.80 0.74
N PRO A 53 -15.52 -0.79 1.63
CA PRO A 53 -14.84 -0.89 2.91
C PRO A 53 -15.56 -1.87 3.86
N GLU A 54 -14.83 -2.43 4.83
CA GLU A 54 -15.42 -3.20 5.94
C GLU A 54 -16.09 -2.29 6.99
N THR A 55 -15.67 -1.02 7.10
CA THR A 55 -16.25 -0.05 8.04
C THR A 55 -16.16 1.40 7.55
N SER A 56 -16.87 2.33 8.21
CA SER A 56 -17.00 3.73 7.78
C SER A 56 -15.74 4.60 7.97
N LEU A 57 -14.69 4.09 8.61
CA LEU A 57 -13.37 4.75 8.74
C LEU A 57 -12.35 4.30 7.68
N ASP A 58 -12.79 3.48 6.72
CA ASP A 58 -11.88 2.84 5.78
C ASP A 58 -11.97 3.49 4.41
N GLY A 59 -10.80 3.79 3.86
CA GLY A 59 -10.63 4.41 2.55
C GLY A 59 -9.62 3.66 1.69
N ILE A 60 -9.47 4.13 0.45
CA ILE A 60 -8.42 3.69 -0.47
C ILE A 60 -7.43 4.81 -0.75
N THR A 61 -6.16 4.44 -0.85
CA THR A 61 -5.08 5.33 -1.26
C THR A 61 -4.53 4.85 -2.60
N ILE A 62 -4.47 5.74 -3.59
CA ILE A 62 -3.94 5.47 -4.92
C ILE A 62 -2.64 6.25 -5.08
N PHE A 63 -1.54 5.53 -5.30
CA PHE A 63 -0.22 6.09 -5.53
C PHE A 63 0.09 6.07 -7.02
N PHE A 64 0.61 7.18 -7.55
CA PHE A 64 0.89 7.33 -8.98
C PHE A 64 2.38 7.24 -9.29
N SER A 65 2.68 6.66 -10.45
CA SER A 65 4.02 6.62 -11.04
C SER A 65 4.12 7.58 -12.23
N ASN A 66 5.33 7.78 -12.73
CA ASN A 66 5.60 8.61 -13.90
C ASN A 66 5.43 7.80 -15.20
N ALA A 67 4.35 8.07 -15.92
CA ALA A 67 4.04 7.46 -17.21
C ALA A 67 5.16 7.61 -18.25
N SER A 68 5.84 8.77 -18.30
CA SER A 68 6.96 9.02 -19.24
C SER A 68 8.22 8.20 -18.94
N LYS A 69 8.32 7.63 -17.73
CA LYS A 69 9.42 6.77 -17.30
C LYS A 69 8.97 5.32 -17.08
N TRP A 70 7.79 4.97 -17.58
CA TRP A 70 7.18 3.65 -17.40
C TRP A 70 8.08 2.48 -17.84
N ASN A 71 8.81 2.66 -18.94
CA ASN A 71 9.69 1.63 -19.51
C ASN A 71 11.16 1.80 -19.10
N GLN A 72 11.46 2.61 -18.07
CA GLN A 72 12.82 2.88 -17.62
C GLN A 72 13.10 2.16 -16.30
N LYS A 73 14.33 1.62 -16.16
CA LYS A 73 14.84 1.09 -14.90
C LYS A 73 15.08 2.22 -13.89
N GLY A 74 15.04 1.90 -12.60
CA GLY A 74 15.34 2.85 -11.52
C GLY A 74 14.09 3.30 -10.76
N LYS A 75 14.15 4.49 -10.18
CA LYS A 75 13.11 4.98 -9.25
C LYS A 75 11.75 5.10 -9.95
N THR A 76 10.69 4.63 -9.29
CA THR A 76 9.33 4.58 -9.85
C THR A 76 8.41 5.67 -9.34
N ASP A 77 8.82 6.43 -8.32
CA ASP A 77 8.02 7.53 -7.80
C ASP A 77 7.73 8.57 -8.88
N GLY A 78 6.51 9.09 -8.87
CA GLY A 78 6.11 10.01 -9.90
C GLY A 78 4.82 10.74 -9.62
N ARG A 79 4.34 11.41 -10.65
CA ARG A 79 3.10 12.16 -10.62
C ARG A 79 2.27 11.80 -11.84
N ALA A 80 0.97 11.67 -11.63
CA ALA A 80 -0.01 11.62 -12.69
C ALA A 80 -0.51 13.03 -13.03
N PHE A 81 -0.78 13.28 -14.31
CA PHE A 81 -1.23 14.58 -14.79
C PHE A 81 -2.66 14.48 -15.34
N PHE A 82 -3.59 15.08 -14.60
CA PHE A 82 -5.01 15.21 -14.94
C PHE A 82 -5.56 16.47 -14.28
N ASN A 83 -6.60 17.08 -14.85
CA ASN A 83 -7.25 18.28 -14.31
C ASN A 83 -8.72 18.09 -13.95
N GLU A 84 -9.26 16.90 -14.22
CA GLU A 84 -10.64 16.52 -13.93
C GLU A 84 -10.65 15.09 -13.36
N ILE A 85 -11.50 14.85 -12.36
CA ILE A 85 -11.70 13.54 -11.74
C ILE A 85 -13.20 13.30 -11.54
N SER A 86 -13.65 12.08 -11.80
CA SER A 86 -15.00 11.61 -11.46
C SER A 86 -14.92 10.41 -10.54
N ILE A 87 -15.73 10.43 -9.49
CA ILE A 87 -15.89 9.34 -8.54
C ILE A 87 -17.36 8.96 -8.52
N GLU A 88 -17.64 7.69 -8.83
CA GLU A 88 -18.98 7.12 -8.73
C GLU A 88 -19.01 6.18 -7.54
N CYS A 89 -19.99 6.36 -6.67
CA CYS A 89 -20.20 5.48 -5.52
C CYS A 89 -21.14 4.32 -5.91
N GLN A 90 -21.09 3.23 -5.14
CA GLN A 90 -21.96 2.07 -5.35
C GLN A 90 -23.43 2.46 -5.16
N GLU A 91 -23.73 3.16 -4.07
CA GLU A 91 -25.01 3.80 -3.84
C GLU A 91 -24.89 5.27 -4.28
N LYS A 92 -25.82 5.77 -5.11
CA LYS A 92 -25.82 7.17 -5.60
C LYS A 92 -26.28 8.18 -4.53
N LYS A 93 -25.71 8.11 -3.32
CA LYS A 93 -25.97 8.98 -2.18
C LYS A 93 -24.77 9.03 -1.24
N GLY A 94 -24.73 10.05 -0.37
CA GLY A 94 -23.60 10.27 0.53
C GLY A 94 -22.43 10.95 -0.19
N TYR A 95 -21.27 10.91 0.44
CA TYR A 95 -20.09 11.64 -0.03
C TYR A 95 -18.84 10.77 -0.06
N VAL A 96 -17.84 11.18 -0.85
CA VAL A 96 -16.47 10.68 -0.75
C VAL A 96 -15.56 11.85 -0.41
N ALA A 97 -14.95 11.80 0.76
CA ALA A 97 -13.88 12.73 1.10
C ALA A 97 -12.65 12.39 0.25
N PHE A 98 -12.14 13.39 -0.44
CA PHE A 98 -11.00 13.30 -1.33
C PHE A 98 -9.87 14.14 -0.78
N TYR A 99 -8.69 13.55 -0.66
CA TYR A 99 -7.47 14.22 -0.29
C TYR A 99 -6.43 14.03 -1.38
N LYS A 100 -5.85 15.13 -1.87
CA LYS A 100 -4.77 15.11 -2.86
C LYS A 100 -3.47 15.56 -2.20
N ASP A 101 -2.42 14.75 -2.35
CA ASP A 101 -1.08 15.01 -1.79
C ASP A 101 -1.15 15.45 -0.31
N GLY A 102 -2.07 14.84 0.45
CA GLY A 102 -2.30 15.13 1.88
C GLY A 102 -2.81 16.53 2.25
N SER A 103 -3.06 17.41 1.26
CA SER A 103 -3.21 18.86 1.52
C SER A 103 -4.50 19.47 0.98
N TYR A 104 -4.95 19.05 -0.21
CA TYR A 104 -6.21 19.54 -0.77
C TYR A 104 -7.33 18.56 -0.44
N ALA A 105 -8.33 19.03 0.32
CA ALA A 105 -9.51 18.26 0.70
C ALA A 105 -10.79 18.81 0.04
N THR A 106 -11.61 17.93 -0.50
CA THR A 106 -12.98 18.24 -0.98
C THR A 106 -13.88 17.03 -0.79
N ASN A 107 -15.19 17.24 -0.80
CA ASN A 107 -16.17 16.16 -0.78
C ASN A 107 -16.82 15.99 -2.16
N PHE A 108 -16.85 14.76 -2.65
CA PHE A 108 -17.58 14.36 -3.85
C PHE A 108 -18.98 13.92 -3.44
N ASP A 109 -20.00 14.58 -3.96
CA ASP A 109 -21.39 14.17 -3.79
C ASP A 109 -21.70 13.03 -4.75
N CYS A 110 -21.96 11.84 -4.20
CA CYS A 110 -22.21 10.62 -4.98
C CYS A 110 -23.47 10.71 -5.86
N ALA A 111 -24.34 11.70 -5.66
CA ALA A 111 -25.50 11.94 -6.52
C ALA A 111 -25.17 12.77 -7.77
N LYS A 112 -23.99 13.42 -7.82
CA LYS A 112 -23.55 14.23 -8.95
C LYS A 112 -22.67 13.42 -9.89
N GLU A 113 -23.01 13.42 -11.17
CA GLU A 113 -22.27 12.67 -12.20
C GLU A 113 -21.22 13.52 -12.94
N THR A 114 -21.14 14.81 -12.63
CA THR A 114 -20.23 15.75 -13.30
C THR A 114 -18.80 15.60 -12.77
N PRO A 115 -17.80 15.46 -13.66
CA PRO A 115 -16.39 15.49 -13.27
C PRO A 115 -16.05 16.77 -12.51
N GLN A 116 -15.32 16.63 -11.40
CA GLN A 116 -14.84 17.76 -10.64
C GLN A 116 -13.50 18.24 -11.21
N LYS A 117 -13.41 19.53 -11.50
CA LYS A 117 -12.14 20.17 -11.85
C LYS A 117 -11.25 20.29 -10.64
N ILE A 118 -9.99 19.92 -10.80
CA ILE A 118 -8.97 20.07 -9.76
C ILE A 118 -7.79 20.88 -10.29
N ARG A 119 -7.20 21.72 -9.43
CA ARG A 119 -5.91 22.34 -9.73
C ARG A 119 -4.82 21.30 -9.56
N SER A 120 -4.05 21.04 -10.62
CA SER A 120 -3.02 20.01 -10.63
C SER A 120 -1.80 20.47 -11.42
N ASN A 121 -0.63 20.43 -10.77
CA ASN A 121 0.68 20.49 -11.41
C ASN A 121 1.33 19.09 -11.40
N GLY A 122 0.50 18.05 -11.38
CA GLY A 122 0.88 16.66 -11.13
C GLY A 122 0.49 16.19 -9.73
N VAL A 123 -0.14 15.02 -9.64
CA VAL A 123 -0.64 14.41 -8.40
C VAL A 123 0.19 13.18 -8.08
N HIS A 124 0.74 13.10 -6.87
CA HIS A 124 1.50 11.94 -6.43
C HIS A 124 0.59 10.88 -5.77
N VAL A 125 -0.34 11.32 -4.94
CA VAL A 125 -1.23 10.44 -4.20
C VAL A 125 -2.62 11.04 -4.04
N ILE A 126 -3.64 10.18 -4.09
CA ILE A 126 -4.99 10.52 -3.65
C ILE A 126 -5.47 9.54 -2.58
N TYR A 127 -6.19 10.04 -1.59
CA TYR A 127 -6.90 9.25 -0.61
C TYR A 127 -8.40 9.52 -0.71
N LEU A 128 -9.19 8.45 -0.79
CA LEU A 128 -10.64 8.46 -0.95
C LEU A 128 -11.28 7.75 0.25
N LEU A 129 -12.10 8.48 1.00
CA LEU A 129 -12.84 7.96 2.15
C LEU A 129 -14.34 8.11 1.90
N PRO A 130 -15.06 7.03 1.57
CA PRO A 130 -16.50 7.10 1.38
C PRO A 130 -17.25 7.21 2.72
N ASP A 131 -18.33 7.98 2.72
CA ASP A 131 -19.24 8.11 3.84
C ASP A 131 -20.01 6.80 4.08
N SER A 132 -20.23 6.48 5.35
CA SER A 132 -21.16 5.43 5.80
C SER A 132 -20.91 4.03 5.20
N GLY A 133 -19.66 3.75 4.81
CA GLY A 133 -19.28 2.48 4.20
C GLY A 133 -19.87 2.25 2.80
N ASN A 134 -20.31 3.32 2.13
CA ASN A 134 -20.68 3.26 0.72
C ASN A 134 -19.47 2.81 -0.10
N GLY A 135 -19.66 1.87 -1.04
CA GLY A 135 -18.57 1.44 -1.91
C GLY A 135 -18.20 2.51 -2.93
N ILE A 136 -17.00 2.42 -3.50
CA ILE A 136 -16.61 3.20 -4.68
C ILE A 136 -16.72 2.27 -5.89
N LYS A 137 -17.55 2.65 -6.85
CA LYS A 137 -17.78 1.91 -8.08
C LYS A 137 -16.74 2.24 -9.14
N THR A 138 -16.51 3.52 -9.39
CA THR A 138 -15.62 3.96 -10.47
C THR A 138 -14.79 5.16 -10.02
N VAL A 139 -13.51 5.17 -10.35
CA VAL A 139 -12.67 6.38 -10.33
C VAL A 139 -12.13 6.59 -11.74
N SER A 140 -12.31 7.80 -12.29
CA SER A 140 -11.79 8.13 -13.62
C SER A 140 -11.16 9.50 -13.66
N PHE A 141 -10.19 9.64 -14.55
CA PHE A 141 -9.37 10.83 -14.69
C PHE A 141 -9.51 11.38 -16.10
N SER A 142 -9.55 12.70 -16.22
CA SER A 142 -9.65 13.40 -17.50
C SER A 142 -8.64 14.54 -17.55
N GLN A 143 -8.16 14.81 -18.76
CA GLN A 143 -7.35 15.97 -19.10
C GLN A 143 -8.05 16.76 -20.19
N ASN A 144 -8.45 18.00 -19.89
CA ASN A 144 -9.11 18.91 -20.84
C ASN A 144 -10.36 18.28 -21.49
N GLY A 145 -11.22 17.65 -20.68
CA GLY A 145 -12.45 16.98 -21.15
C GLY A 145 -12.24 15.60 -21.81
N LYS A 146 -11.00 15.14 -22.00
CA LYS A 146 -10.71 13.81 -22.53
C LYS A 146 -10.40 12.83 -21.40
N LYS A 147 -11.16 11.75 -21.31
CA LYS A 147 -10.91 10.64 -20.38
C LYS A 147 -9.57 9.98 -20.70
N LEU A 148 -8.79 9.70 -19.66
CA LEU A 148 -7.48 9.07 -19.73
C LEU A 148 -7.60 7.56 -19.44
N ASP A 149 -6.75 6.77 -20.11
CA ASP A 149 -6.59 5.36 -19.78
C ASP A 149 -5.87 5.22 -18.44
N VAL A 150 -6.25 4.22 -17.65
CA VAL A 150 -5.64 3.92 -16.35
C VAL A 150 -4.95 2.57 -16.43
N LEU A 151 -3.64 2.58 -16.22
CA LEU A 151 -2.80 1.39 -16.12
C LEU A 151 -2.51 1.12 -14.66
N TYR A 152 -2.72 -0.10 -14.22
CA TYR A 152 -2.56 -0.53 -12.85
C TYR A 152 -1.96 -1.94 -12.78
N PRO A 153 -1.42 -2.36 -11.61
CA PRO A 153 -1.07 -3.76 -11.39
C PRO A 153 -2.32 -4.64 -11.44
N GLU A 154 -2.42 -5.49 -12.45
CA GLU A 154 -3.51 -6.44 -12.63
C GLU A 154 -3.46 -7.49 -11.52
N PRO A 155 -4.59 -7.79 -10.84
CA PRO A 155 -4.61 -8.84 -9.84
C PRO A 155 -4.50 -10.22 -10.52
N VAL A 156 -3.50 -11.00 -10.12
CA VAL A 156 -3.34 -12.40 -10.52
C VAL A 156 -3.50 -13.31 -9.31
N LEU A 157 -4.26 -14.40 -9.45
CA LEU A 157 -4.45 -15.35 -8.36
C LEU A 157 -3.18 -16.19 -8.17
N GLY A 158 -2.81 -16.41 -6.91
CA GLY A 158 -1.65 -17.23 -6.59
C GLY A 158 -1.47 -17.43 -5.09
N GLN A 159 -0.32 -17.98 -4.72
CA GLN A 159 0.13 -18.13 -3.34
C GLN A 159 1.57 -17.64 -3.23
N VAL A 160 1.87 -16.96 -2.13
CA VAL A 160 3.21 -16.50 -1.79
C VAL A 160 3.66 -17.20 -0.52
N THR A 161 4.79 -17.89 -0.61
CA THR A 161 5.41 -18.57 0.54
C THR A 161 6.81 -18.03 0.76
N ALA A 162 7.35 -18.21 1.96
CA ALA A 162 8.72 -17.85 2.29
C ALA A 162 9.38 -18.98 3.08
N SER A 163 10.71 -19.08 2.98
CA SER A 163 11.51 -20.02 3.79
C SER A 163 11.32 -19.77 5.28
N SER A 164 11.16 -18.50 5.67
CA SER A 164 10.76 -18.10 7.01
C SER A 164 10.04 -16.76 6.99
N THR A 165 9.33 -16.47 8.08
CA THR A 165 8.68 -15.17 8.32
C THR A 165 8.83 -14.83 9.79
N LEU A 166 9.16 -13.58 10.09
CA LEU A 166 9.01 -13.05 11.44
C LEU A 166 7.51 -13.03 11.77
N PRO A 167 7.08 -13.39 13.00
CA PRO A 167 5.67 -13.40 13.35
C PRO A 167 4.99 -12.05 13.05
N ASN A 168 3.84 -12.12 12.37
CA ASN A 168 3.04 -10.97 11.88
C ASN A 168 3.61 -10.20 10.67
N TYR A 169 4.67 -10.72 10.04
CA TYR A 169 5.22 -10.22 8.78
C TYR A 169 5.20 -11.32 7.71
N PRO A 170 4.00 -11.72 7.26
CA PRO A 170 3.81 -12.87 6.37
C PRO A 170 4.28 -12.55 4.94
N ALA A 171 4.55 -13.60 4.15
CA ALA A 171 5.02 -13.47 2.78
C ALA A 171 4.02 -12.74 1.85
N TYR A 172 2.72 -12.91 2.06
CA TYR A 172 1.69 -12.18 1.30
C TYR A 172 1.73 -10.65 1.52
N GLY A 173 2.42 -10.17 2.56
CA GLY A 173 2.68 -8.75 2.78
C GLY A 173 3.60 -8.11 1.73
N LEU A 174 4.14 -8.89 0.79
CA LEU A 174 4.84 -8.40 -0.40
C LEU A 174 3.90 -7.83 -1.48
N PHE A 175 2.59 -8.10 -1.40
CA PHE A 175 1.63 -7.79 -2.46
C PHE A 175 0.33 -7.18 -1.92
N ASP A 176 0.36 -6.60 -0.71
CA ASP A 176 -0.82 -6.02 -0.08
C ASP A 176 -1.03 -4.54 -0.47
N GLY A 177 -0.18 -4.02 -1.35
CA GLY A 177 -0.20 -2.64 -1.81
C GLY A 177 0.33 -1.67 -0.78
N SER A 178 0.89 -2.12 0.36
CA SER A 178 1.29 -1.31 1.51
C SER A 178 2.77 -1.48 1.85
N ILE A 179 3.52 -0.38 1.75
CA ILE A 179 4.92 -0.36 2.20
C ILE A 179 5.08 -0.39 3.73
N ASP A 180 3.97 -0.37 4.48
CA ASP A 180 3.97 -0.36 5.93
C ASP A 180 3.95 -1.78 6.54
N PHE A 181 3.47 -2.80 5.83
CA PHE A 181 3.22 -4.12 6.41
C PHE A 181 4.30 -5.14 6.11
N ALA A 182 4.87 -5.15 4.90
CA ALA A 182 6.11 -5.83 4.53
C ALA A 182 6.18 -7.35 4.80
N TRP A 183 7.11 -8.01 4.10
CA TRP A 183 7.65 -9.29 4.55
C TRP A 183 8.98 -9.06 5.26
N VAL A 184 9.14 -9.77 6.37
CA VAL A 184 10.36 -9.81 7.17
C VAL A 184 10.74 -11.27 7.33
N GLU A 185 11.96 -11.63 6.98
CA GLU A 185 12.46 -12.98 7.20
C GLU A 185 12.55 -13.31 8.71
N GLY A 186 12.47 -14.58 9.07
CA GLY A 186 12.40 -15.05 10.45
C GLY A 186 13.68 -15.73 10.96
N ASN A 187 14.77 -15.64 10.20
CA ASN A 187 16.06 -16.21 10.56
C ASN A 187 16.73 -15.35 11.64
N LYS A 188 17.60 -15.97 12.45
CA LYS A 188 18.39 -15.26 13.48
C LYS A 188 19.63 -14.58 12.92
N SER A 189 20.00 -14.89 11.68
CA SER A 189 21.10 -14.28 10.93
C SER A 189 20.61 -13.02 10.22
N ASP A 190 21.31 -12.58 9.17
CA ASP A 190 20.99 -11.37 8.40
C ASP A 190 20.06 -11.65 7.20
N GLY A 191 19.58 -12.88 7.05
CA GLY A 191 18.64 -13.28 6.01
C GLY A 191 19.26 -13.76 4.70
N VAL A 192 20.60 -13.85 4.59
CA VAL A 192 21.23 -14.45 3.41
C VAL A 192 20.83 -15.92 3.28
N GLY A 193 20.38 -16.32 2.09
CA GLY A 193 19.85 -17.65 1.81
C GLY A 193 18.34 -17.81 2.07
N GLU A 194 17.71 -16.84 2.76
CA GLU A 194 16.26 -16.81 2.87
C GLU A 194 15.62 -16.50 1.51
N SER A 195 14.40 -16.96 1.31
CA SER A 195 13.73 -16.89 0.03
C SER A 195 12.23 -16.69 0.17
N PHE A 196 11.62 -16.17 -0.89
CA PHE A 196 10.18 -16.24 -1.11
C PHE A 196 9.88 -16.80 -2.49
N GLN A 197 8.74 -17.48 -2.59
CA GLN A 197 8.27 -18.12 -3.80
C GLN A 197 6.86 -17.65 -4.12
N ILE A 198 6.64 -17.35 -5.38
CA ILE A 198 5.35 -16.99 -5.95
C ILE A 198 4.91 -18.17 -6.82
N GLU A 199 3.72 -18.70 -6.55
CA GLU A 199 3.07 -19.71 -7.37
C GLU A 199 1.72 -19.16 -7.86
N LEU A 200 1.61 -18.91 -9.15
CA LEU A 200 0.45 -18.33 -9.80
C LEU A 200 -0.48 -19.40 -10.35
N GLU A 201 -1.78 -19.11 -10.41
CA GLU A 201 -2.75 -20.00 -11.05
C GLU A 201 -2.59 -19.99 -12.59
N ASP A 202 -2.23 -18.82 -13.15
CA ASP A 202 -2.02 -18.60 -14.57
C ASP A 202 -0.54 -18.33 -14.89
N GLU A 203 -0.13 -18.72 -16.10
CA GLU A 203 1.23 -18.47 -16.58
C GLU A 203 1.41 -17.00 -16.97
N ILE A 204 2.56 -16.43 -16.62
CA ILE A 204 2.96 -15.09 -17.06
C ILE A 204 4.35 -15.12 -17.72
N ASP A 205 4.56 -14.17 -18.62
CA ASP A 205 5.89 -13.81 -19.13
C ASP A 205 6.52 -12.78 -18.19
N PHE A 206 7.38 -13.24 -17.28
CA PHE A 206 7.91 -12.45 -16.19
C PHE A 206 9.25 -11.79 -16.57
N SER A 207 9.23 -10.47 -16.71
CA SER A 207 10.32 -9.69 -17.32
C SER A 207 11.02 -8.71 -16.37
N GLY A 208 10.57 -8.61 -15.12
CA GLY A 208 11.15 -7.71 -14.14
C GLY A 208 10.31 -7.53 -12.89
N ILE A 209 10.76 -6.70 -11.96
CA ILE A 209 10.01 -6.31 -10.76
C ILE A 209 10.07 -4.81 -10.53
N GLU A 210 9.07 -4.26 -9.84
CA GLU A 210 9.24 -3.05 -9.04
C GLU A 210 9.32 -3.49 -7.58
N ILE A 211 10.40 -3.12 -6.88
CA ILE A 211 10.65 -3.52 -5.50
C ILE A 211 10.74 -2.31 -4.58
N PHE A 212 10.02 -2.34 -3.46
CA PHE A 212 10.16 -1.42 -2.34
C PHE A 212 11.04 -2.10 -1.29
N ASN A 213 12.34 -1.88 -1.41
CA ASN A 213 13.34 -2.58 -0.60
C ASN A 213 13.46 -2.01 0.81
N GLY A 214 13.78 -2.84 1.81
CA GLY A 214 13.91 -2.45 3.21
C GLY A 214 12.58 -2.09 3.86
N TYR A 215 12.60 -1.78 5.16
CA TYR A 215 11.38 -1.43 5.88
C TYR A 215 11.02 0.05 5.67
N GLN A 216 9.98 0.32 4.88
CA GLN A 216 9.63 1.69 4.47
C GLN A 216 8.44 2.29 5.26
N ARG A 217 8.05 1.69 6.39
CA ARG A 217 7.04 2.28 7.30
C ARG A 217 7.49 3.62 7.87
N LEU A 218 8.78 3.80 8.10
CA LEU A 218 9.34 5.07 8.58
C LEU A 218 10.75 5.15 8.02
N ASP A 219 11.20 6.32 7.59
CA ASP A 219 12.51 6.46 6.96
C ASP A 219 13.64 5.94 7.84
N ALA A 220 13.56 6.18 9.15
CA ALA A 220 14.51 5.62 10.12
C ALA A 220 14.54 4.08 10.15
N LEU A 221 13.44 3.39 9.85
CA LEU A 221 13.38 1.91 9.86
C LEU A 221 14.16 1.30 8.70
N PHE A 222 14.25 1.98 7.55
CA PHE A 222 15.01 1.49 6.41
C PHE A 222 16.46 1.16 6.81
N HIS A 223 17.11 2.06 7.54
CA HIS A 223 18.50 1.85 7.99
C HIS A 223 18.63 1.00 9.26
N LYS A 224 17.60 0.97 10.12
CA LYS A 224 17.63 0.17 11.34
C LYS A 224 17.52 -1.33 11.05
N ASN A 225 16.78 -1.70 10.00
CA ASN A 225 16.65 -3.06 9.49
C ASN A 225 17.59 -3.34 8.32
N GLY A 226 17.76 -4.63 8.01
CA GLY A 226 18.44 -5.09 6.81
C GLY A 226 17.61 -4.88 5.55
N SER A 227 18.28 -4.76 4.41
CA SER A 227 17.64 -4.68 3.10
C SER A 227 18.44 -5.48 2.08
N VAL A 228 17.78 -5.98 1.04
CA VAL A 228 18.43 -6.82 0.05
C VAL A 228 19.29 -6.00 -0.90
N THR A 229 20.45 -6.52 -1.32
CA THR A 229 21.30 -5.90 -2.35
C THR A 229 21.44 -6.80 -3.57
N GLU A 230 21.31 -8.12 -3.40
CA GLU A 230 21.30 -9.09 -4.50
C GLU A 230 20.23 -10.16 -4.28
N LEU A 231 19.44 -10.44 -5.32
CA LEU A 231 18.47 -11.53 -5.37
C LEU A 231 18.81 -12.48 -6.51
N LEU A 232 18.80 -13.78 -6.25
CA LEU A 232 18.73 -14.80 -7.29
C LEU A 232 17.26 -15.04 -7.64
N VAL A 233 16.89 -14.80 -8.89
CA VAL A 233 15.54 -15.06 -9.41
C VAL A 233 15.58 -16.32 -10.26
N SER A 234 14.62 -17.22 -10.09
CA SER A 234 14.53 -18.47 -10.87
C SER A 234 13.10 -18.92 -11.14
N ASN A 235 12.90 -19.69 -12.22
CA ASN A 235 11.64 -20.40 -12.54
C ASN A 235 11.82 -21.93 -12.59
N ASP A 236 12.71 -22.47 -11.75
CA ASP A 236 13.20 -23.87 -11.72
C ASP A 236 14.03 -24.29 -12.94
N SER A 237 13.71 -23.83 -14.15
CA SER A 237 14.46 -24.14 -15.38
C SER A 237 15.65 -23.21 -15.61
N ASP A 238 15.53 -21.97 -15.15
CA ASP A 238 16.49 -20.92 -15.41
C ASP A 238 16.63 -19.98 -14.21
N SER A 239 17.78 -19.32 -14.11
CA SER A 239 18.06 -18.36 -13.04
C SER A 239 19.04 -17.27 -13.43
N PHE A 240 18.99 -16.16 -12.71
CA PHE A 240 19.96 -15.07 -12.79
C PHE A 240 19.92 -14.21 -11.53
N VAL A 241 21.02 -13.52 -11.26
CA VAL A 241 21.10 -12.56 -10.15
C VAL A 241 20.68 -11.17 -10.64
N ILE A 242 19.83 -10.51 -9.87
CA ILE A 242 19.51 -9.10 -10.02
C ILE A 242 20.12 -8.29 -8.88
N GLN A 243 20.47 -7.04 -9.19
CA GLN A 243 21.03 -6.08 -8.23
C GLN A 243 19.91 -5.14 -7.78
N VAL A 244 19.79 -4.94 -6.47
CA VAL A 244 18.83 -4.02 -5.86
C VAL A 244 19.60 -2.86 -5.24
N ALA A 245 19.28 -1.62 -5.62
CA ALA A 245 19.98 -0.48 -5.04
C ALA A 245 19.55 -0.27 -3.58
N ASP A 246 20.49 0.17 -2.74
CA ASP A 246 20.22 0.55 -1.35
C ASP A 246 19.53 1.92 -1.30
N LYS A 247 18.25 1.96 -1.68
CA LYS A 247 17.43 3.17 -1.76
C LYS A 247 15.99 2.88 -1.34
N GLN A 248 15.40 3.85 -0.65
CA GLN A 248 13.95 3.88 -0.38
C GLN A 248 13.15 4.27 -1.63
N GLY A 249 11.84 4.02 -1.56
CA GLY A 249 10.92 4.13 -2.69
C GLY A 249 10.97 2.89 -3.59
N GLY A 250 10.07 2.86 -4.56
CA GLY A 250 10.01 1.78 -5.54
C GLY A 250 11.15 1.86 -6.55
N GLN A 251 11.64 0.69 -6.94
CA GLN A 251 12.75 0.53 -7.88
C GLN A 251 12.37 -0.48 -8.96
N ARG A 252 12.32 -0.02 -10.22
CA ARG A 252 12.09 -0.87 -11.39
C ARG A 252 13.38 -1.55 -11.83
N ILE A 253 13.35 -2.87 -11.87
CA ILE A 253 14.45 -3.73 -12.28
C ILE A 253 13.94 -4.66 -13.39
N PHE A 254 14.44 -4.48 -14.60
CA PHE A 254 14.20 -5.41 -15.70
C PHE A 254 15.19 -6.57 -15.63
N PHE A 255 14.69 -7.76 -15.93
CA PHE A 255 15.49 -8.96 -15.97
C PHE A 255 16.35 -9.02 -17.24
N PRO A 256 17.51 -9.70 -17.20
CA PRO A 256 18.32 -9.94 -18.38
C PRO A 256 17.62 -10.85 -19.41
N LYS A 257 16.61 -11.61 -18.97
CA LYS A 257 15.75 -12.46 -19.80
C LYS A 257 14.38 -12.61 -19.16
N THR A 258 13.36 -12.81 -19.99
CA THR A 258 12.00 -13.14 -19.55
C THR A 258 11.99 -14.58 -19.01
N LEU A 259 11.37 -14.78 -17.85
CA LEU A 259 11.05 -16.09 -17.30
C LEU A 259 9.57 -16.38 -17.55
N THR A 260 9.26 -17.37 -18.36
CA THR A 260 7.87 -17.81 -18.55
C THR A 260 7.56 -18.92 -17.55
N GLY A 261 6.38 -18.86 -16.94
CA GLY A 261 5.90 -19.92 -16.05
C GLY A 261 4.91 -19.43 -15.00
N LYS A 262 4.65 -20.30 -14.03
CA LYS A 262 3.74 -20.04 -12.90
C LYS A 262 4.47 -19.91 -11.57
N LYS A 263 5.69 -20.43 -11.48
CA LYS A 263 6.44 -20.55 -10.23
C LYS A 263 7.75 -19.79 -10.33
N PHE A 264 7.94 -18.83 -9.44
CA PHE A 264 9.12 -17.97 -9.40
C PHE A 264 9.68 -17.92 -7.99
N THR A 265 10.96 -18.19 -7.83
CA THR A 265 11.65 -18.14 -6.54
C THR A 265 12.65 -17.00 -6.52
N PHE A 266 12.67 -16.27 -5.41
CA PHE A 266 13.61 -15.20 -5.12
C PHE A 266 14.41 -15.57 -3.89
N THR A 267 15.73 -15.75 -4.04
CA THR A 267 16.62 -16.07 -2.92
C THR A 267 17.53 -14.90 -2.63
N ILE A 268 17.61 -14.47 -1.37
CA ILE A 268 18.49 -13.41 -0.90
C ILE A 268 19.94 -13.88 -1.01
N GLN A 269 20.71 -13.26 -1.89
CA GLN A 269 22.13 -13.58 -2.07
C GLN A 269 23.01 -12.67 -1.22
N LYS A 270 22.63 -11.39 -1.09
CA LYS A 270 23.35 -10.41 -0.28
C LYS A 270 22.41 -9.40 0.34
N VAL A 271 22.78 -8.92 1.52
CA VAL A 271 22.05 -7.93 2.29
C VAL A 271 22.97 -6.77 2.67
N ARG A 272 22.38 -5.58 2.79
CA ARG A 272 22.94 -4.55 3.64
C ARG A 272 22.45 -4.84 5.07
N PRO A 273 23.35 -5.06 6.04
CA PRO A 273 22.94 -5.24 7.43
C PRO A 273 22.23 -4.02 8.01
N GLY A 274 21.25 -4.26 8.88
CA GLY A 274 20.60 -3.20 9.66
C GLY A 274 21.50 -2.67 10.78
N LYS A 275 21.31 -1.39 11.12
CA LYS A 275 22.05 -0.75 12.22
C LYS A 275 21.57 -1.16 13.61
N THR A 276 20.36 -1.70 13.73
CA THR A 276 19.74 -2.05 15.02
C THR A 276 19.29 -3.50 15.05
N TRP A 277 18.60 -3.93 13.98
CA TRP A 277 18.08 -5.29 13.86
C TRP A 277 18.73 -6.01 12.69
N LYS A 278 18.91 -7.32 12.84
CA LYS A 278 19.47 -8.17 11.78
C LYS A 278 18.42 -8.53 10.72
N ASP A 279 17.14 -8.39 11.06
CA ASP A 279 16.04 -8.79 10.19
C ASP A 279 16.11 -8.06 8.83
N THR A 280 16.10 -8.82 7.75
CA THR A 280 16.03 -8.30 6.38
C THR A 280 14.58 -8.15 5.92
N VAL A 281 14.27 -7.01 5.31
CA VAL A 281 12.90 -6.60 4.99
C VAL A 281 12.74 -6.27 3.52
N ILE A 282 11.61 -6.67 2.94
CA ILE A 282 11.12 -6.18 1.65
C ILE A 282 9.69 -5.71 1.87
N ALA A 283 9.41 -4.45 1.55
CA ALA A 283 8.14 -3.82 1.87
C ALA A 283 7.01 -4.16 0.89
N GLU A 284 7.31 -4.23 -0.41
CA GLU A 284 6.31 -4.49 -1.46
C GLU A 284 7.01 -4.88 -2.77
N ILE A 285 6.34 -5.69 -3.59
CA ILE A 285 6.77 -6.08 -4.94
C ILE A 285 5.60 -5.95 -5.92
N ILE A 286 5.89 -5.45 -7.13
CA ILE A 286 5.00 -5.53 -8.29
C ILE A 286 5.72 -6.33 -9.37
N LEU A 287 5.04 -7.31 -9.97
CA LEU A 287 5.60 -8.12 -11.04
C LEU A 287 5.47 -7.40 -12.38
N LEU A 288 6.49 -7.45 -13.23
CA LEU A 288 6.47 -6.82 -14.56
C LEU A 288 6.38 -7.87 -15.65
N GLY A 289 5.36 -7.75 -16.48
CA GLY A 289 5.22 -8.52 -17.71
C GLY A 289 5.75 -7.77 -18.93
N GLU A 290 5.72 -8.45 -20.08
CA GLU A 290 6.03 -7.81 -21.35
C GLU A 290 5.10 -6.63 -21.66
N LYS A 291 5.59 -5.71 -22.51
CA LYS A 291 4.82 -4.57 -23.03
C LYS A 291 4.21 -3.67 -21.95
N GLY A 292 4.82 -3.65 -20.78
CA GLY A 292 4.38 -2.78 -19.69
C GLY A 292 3.23 -3.33 -18.87
N LYS A 293 2.94 -4.63 -18.95
CA LYS A 293 2.01 -5.26 -18.02
C LYS A 293 2.59 -5.24 -16.60
N ARG A 294 1.71 -5.09 -15.62
CA ARG A 294 2.04 -5.20 -14.20
C ARG A 294 1.08 -6.13 -13.53
N PHE A 295 1.57 -6.84 -12.54
CA PHE A 295 0.73 -7.74 -11.75
C PHE A 295 1.00 -7.56 -10.26
N THR A 296 -0.07 -7.70 -9.48
CA THR A 296 -0.01 -7.91 -8.03
C THR A 296 -0.64 -9.26 -7.71
N VAL A 297 -0.06 -9.99 -6.75
CA VAL A 297 -0.51 -11.34 -6.41
C VAL A 297 -1.62 -11.25 -5.36
N VAL A 298 -2.77 -11.85 -5.68
CA VAL A 298 -3.88 -12.02 -4.75
C VAL A 298 -3.70 -13.37 -4.06
N ASP A 299 -3.13 -13.35 -2.86
CA ASP A 299 -2.88 -14.54 -2.04
C ASP A 299 -4.09 -14.89 -1.16
N LYS A 300 -4.57 -16.14 -1.29
CA LYS A 300 -5.68 -16.69 -0.49
C LYS A 300 -5.37 -16.72 1.01
N ASN A 301 -4.10 -16.81 1.41
CA ASN A 301 -3.67 -16.79 2.80
C ASN A 301 -4.05 -15.48 3.51
N ALA A 302 -4.11 -14.35 2.79
CA ALA A 302 -4.54 -13.08 3.36
C ALA A 302 -6.02 -13.11 3.76
N ASP A 303 -6.87 -13.68 2.91
CA ASP A 303 -8.30 -13.87 3.20
C ASP A 303 -8.53 -14.90 4.30
N GLU A 304 -7.74 -15.98 4.33
CA GLU A 304 -7.78 -16.97 5.40
C GLU A 304 -7.39 -16.36 6.75
N PHE A 305 -6.38 -15.48 6.78
CA PHE A 305 -6.01 -14.74 7.98
C PHE A 305 -7.18 -13.88 8.49
N LYS A 306 -7.83 -13.11 7.61
CA LYS A 306 -9.03 -12.34 7.97
C LYS A 306 -10.11 -13.22 8.59
N LYS A 307 -10.45 -14.33 7.92
CA LYS A 307 -11.45 -15.30 8.39
C LYS A 307 -11.07 -15.90 9.75
N SER A 308 -9.79 -16.19 9.96
CA SER A 308 -9.26 -16.68 11.24
C SER A 308 -9.47 -15.67 12.37
N ILE A 309 -9.17 -14.38 12.14
CA ILE A 309 -9.39 -13.32 13.14
C ILE A 309 -10.88 -13.19 13.47
N LEU A 310 -11.76 -13.17 12.47
CA LEU A 310 -13.21 -13.11 12.68
C LEU A 310 -13.74 -14.32 13.46
N SER A 311 -13.24 -15.53 13.15
CA SER A 311 -13.60 -16.75 13.88
C SER A 311 -13.15 -16.71 15.33
N LYS A 312 -11.93 -16.24 15.61
CA LYS A 312 -11.39 -16.09 16.97
C LYS A 312 -12.12 -15.03 17.78
N ALA A 313 -12.60 -13.97 17.12
CA ALA A 313 -13.37 -12.90 17.78
C ALA A 313 -14.82 -13.32 18.09
N LYS A 314 -15.38 -14.28 17.34
CA LYS A 314 -16.77 -14.74 17.50
C LYS A 314 -17.04 -15.21 18.94
N ASN A 315 -18.19 -14.81 19.49
CA ASN A 315 -18.62 -15.12 20.87
C ASN A 315 -17.68 -14.61 21.98
N THR A 316 -16.78 -13.68 21.65
CA THR A 316 -15.92 -12.99 22.62
C THR A 316 -16.26 -11.50 22.67
N ILE A 317 -15.70 -10.77 23.63
CA ILE A 317 -15.83 -9.32 23.70
C ILE A 317 -15.33 -8.61 22.42
N LEU A 318 -14.37 -9.21 21.70
CA LEU A 318 -13.82 -8.65 20.46
C LEU A 318 -14.79 -8.66 19.28
N SER A 319 -15.89 -9.43 19.35
CA SER A 319 -16.94 -9.39 18.31
C SER A 319 -17.59 -8.01 18.13
N SER A 320 -17.51 -7.16 19.16
CA SER A 320 -17.97 -5.77 19.14
C SER A 320 -16.90 -4.76 18.71
N VAL A 321 -15.66 -5.21 18.49
CA VAL A 321 -14.48 -4.37 18.21
C VAL A 321 -13.98 -4.58 16.78
N VAL A 322 -13.85 -5.84 16.34
CA VAL A 322 -13.26 -6.16 15.05
C VAL A 322 -14.19 -5.72 13.91
N ASN A 323 -13.65 -4.97 12.95
CA ASN A 323 -14.36 -4.36 11.83
C ASN A 323 -15.49 -3.42 12.25
N LYS A 324 -15.36 -2.78 13.41
CA LYS A 324 -16.29 -1.78 13.91
C LYS A 324 -15.54 -0.47 14.15
N ALA A 325 -15.81 0.52 13.31
CA ALA A 325 -15.43 1.90 13.60
C ALA A 325 -16.17 2.37 14.84
N VAL A 326 -15.42 2.93 15.78
CA VAL A 326 -15.93 3.57 16.97
C VAL A 326 -15.57 5.05 16.90
N PHE A 327 -16.55 5.88 17.20
CA PHE A 327 -16.44 7.33 17.29
C PHE A 327 -16.88 7.72 18.69
N GLY A 328 -16.01 8.38 19.45
CA GLY A 328 -16.29 8.72 20.84
C GLY A 328 -15.82 10.13 21.18
N ASP A 329 -16.74 10.94 21.68
CA ASP A 329 -16.38 12.17 22.38
C ASP A 329 -15.86 11.80 23.77
N VAL A 330 -14.66 12.29 24.13
CA VAL A 330 -14.03 12.11 25.44
C VAL A 330 -13.91 13.47 26.13
N SER A 331 -13.65 13.48 27.45
CA SER A 331 -13.61 14.73 28.25
C SER A 331 -12.78 15.84 27.62
N ASP A 332 -11.66 15.46 27.00
CA ASP A 332 -10.66 16.37 26.45
C ASP A 332 -10.54 16.22 24.92
N GLY A 333 -11.63 15.91 24.21
CA GLY A 333 -11.68 15.94 22.75
C GLY A 333 -12.35 14.72 22.12
N ARG A 334 -11.71 14.10 21.13
CA ARG A 334 -12.28 13.01 20.34
C ARG A 334 -11.33 11.83 20.20
N LEU A 335 -11.90 10.63 20.28
CA LEU A 335 -11.20 9.37 20.12
C LEU A 335 -11.96 8.48 19.13
N ASP A 336 -11.37 8.29 17.95
CA ASP A 336 -11.91 7.39 16.94
C ASP A 336 -10.96 6.21 16.74
N TYR A 337 -11.48 5.00 16.59
CA TYR A 337 -10.63 3.84 16.33
C TYR A 337 -11.32 2.74 15.55
N VAL A 338 -10.49 1.91 14.92
CA VAL A 338 -10.93 0.64 14.31
C VAL A 338 -9.79 -0.38 14.39
N PHE A 339 -10.17 -1.61 14.74
CA PHE A 339 -9.33 -2.80 14.63
C PHE A 339 -9.89 -3.68 13.53
N ARG A 340 -9.07 -4.00 12.53
CA ARG A 340 -9.53 -4.66 11.30
C ARG A 340 -9.15 -6.13 11.28
N SER A 341 -9.95 -6.93 10.59
CA SER A 341 -9.76 -8.38 10.45
C SER A 341 -8.46 -8.74 9.71
N ASN A 342 -7.95 -7.84 8.86
CA ASN A 342 -6.65 -7.96 8.20
C ASN A 342 -5.46 -7.71 9.14
N GLY A 343 -5.70 -7.52 10.44
CA GLY A 343 -4.66 -7.33 11.45
C GLY A 343 -4.11 -5.92 11.49
N SER A 344 -4.67 -4.95 10.75
CA SER A 344 -4.34 -3.53 10.89
C SER A 344 -5.24 -2.82 11.90
N PHE A 345 -4.77 -1.70 12.46
CA PHE A 345 -5.59 -0.83 13.30
C PHE A 345 -5.24 0.64 13.05
N VAL A 346 -6.16 1.52 13.44
CA VAL A 346 -5.88 2.94 13.60
C VAL A 346 -6.64 3.49 14.81
N ILE A 347 -6.03 4.42 15.52
CA ILE A 347 -6.60 5.21 16.61
C ILE A 347 -6.26 6.67 16.34
N TRP A 348 -7.28 7.50 16.16
CA TRP A 348 -7.18 8.95 16.08
C TRP A 348 -7.48 9.53 17.45
N LYS A 349 -6.58 10.38 17.93
CA LYS A 349 -6.73 11.14 19.17
C LYS A 349 -6.69 12.60 18.82
N GLU A 350 -7.80 13.30 19.03
CA GLU A 350 -7.85 14.73 18.93
C GLU A 350 -8.02 15.29 20.33
N ASP A 351 -6.99 15.95 20.85
CA ASP A 351 -7.09 16.78 22.06
C ASP A 351 -6.94 18.27 21.67
N PRO A 352 -7.37 19.23 22.53
CA PRO A 352 -7.28 20.66 22.23
C PRO A 352 -5.86 21.17 21.92
N ALA A 353 -4.81 20.49 22.39
CA ALA A 353 -3.42 20.90 22.24
C ALA A 353 -2.72 20.19 21.06
N GLU A 354 -3.14 18.97 20.73
CA GLU A 354 -2.48 18.08 19.80
C GLU A 354 -3.44 17.06 19.18
N LYS A 355 -3.27 16.83 17.88
CA LYS A 355 -3.88 15.72 17.15
C LYS A 355 -2.83 14.64 16.90
N ARG A 356 -3.12 13.39 17.22
CA ARG A 356 -2.23 12.25 17.04
C ARG A 356 -2.94 11.07 16.37
N VAL A 357 -2.16 10.27 15.65
CA VAL A 357 -2.59 9.02 15.05
C VAL A 357 -1.68 7.91 15.54
N LEU A 358 -2.29 6.82 15.99
CA LEU A 358 -1.62 5.57 16.24
C LEU A 358 -2.11 4.57 15.21
N ASP A 359 -1.23 4.08 14.35
CA ASP A 359 -1.55 3.13 13.28
C ASP A 359 -0.52 2.00 13.23
N GLY A 360 -0.94 0.84 12.73
CA GLY A 360 -0.05 -0.30 12.54
C GLY A 360 -0.79 -1.62 12.56
N ASN A 361 -0.20 -2.63 13.18
CA ASN A 361 -0.76 -3.97 13.28
C ASN A 361 -1.19 -4.32 14.70
N TRP A 362 -2.19 -5.19 14.81
CA TRP A 362 -2.61 -5.80 16.06
C TRP A 362 -2.64 -7.32 15.95
N VAL A 363 -2.47 -7.97 17.10
CA VAL A 363 -2.38 -9.42 17.23
C VAL A 363 -3.36 -9.87 18.30
N PHE A 364 -4.20 -10.84 17.94
CA PHE A 364 -5.02 -11.57 18.89
C PHE A 364 -4.12 -12.38 19.84
N VAL A 365 -4.26 -12.18 21.16
CA VAL A 365 -3.57 -13.01 22.16
C VAL A 365 -4.53 -14.02 22.76
N GLU A 366 -5.59 -13.54 23.41
CA GLU A 366 -6.65 -14.36 23.99
C GLU A 366 -7.95 -13.55 24.11
N ALA A 367 -9.09 -14.23 24.11
CA ALA A 367 -10.38 -13.57 24.30
C ALA A 367 -11.42 -14.52 24.88
N THR A 368 -12.27 -13.95 25.74
CA THR A 368 -13.44 -14.57 26.38
C THR A 368 -14.66 -13.66 26.13
N PRO A 369 -15.88 -14.08 26.51
CA PRO A 369 -17.06 -13.21 26.40
C PRO A 369 -16.95 -11.87 27.14
N THR A 370 -16.12 -11.77 28.18
CA THR A 370 -16.06 -10.59 29.09
C THR A 370 -14.72 -9.86 29.06
N GLU A 371 -13.66 -10.50 28.59
CA GLU A 371 -12.30 -9.94 28.59
C GLU A 371 -11.50 -10.46 27.39
N ALA A 372 -10.64 -9.61 26.82
CA ALA A 372 -9.65 -10.02 25.84
C ALA A 372 -8.30 -9.33 26.06
N LYS A 373 -7.26 -9.93 25.50
CA LYS A 373 -5.92 -9.36 25.43
C LYS A 373 -5.49 -9.30 23.97
N ILE A 374 -5.03 -8.13 23.56
CA ILE A 374 -4.48 -7.92 22.22
C ILE A 374 -3.13 -7.22 22.33
N LYS A 375 -2.24 -7.47 21.37
CA LYS A 375 -1.00 -6.71 21.22
C LYS A 375 -1.16 -5.74 20.05
N ILE A 376 -0.66 -4.53 20.18
CA ILE A 376 -0.58 -3.55 19.09
C ILE A 376 0.86 -3.11 18.88
N PHE A 377 1.24 -2.80 17.65
CA PHE A 377 2.54 -2.23 17.32
C PHE A 377 2.49 -1.45 16.02
N GLY A 378 3.26 -0.35 15.95
CA GLY A 378 3.06 0.61 14.88
C GLY A 378 3.78 1.94 15.10
N ARG A 379 3.23 2.99 14.50
CA ARG A 379 3.68 4.38 14.64
C ARG A 379 2.69 5.16 15.49
N ASP A 380 3.22 6.05 16.30
CA ASP A 380 2.49 7.12 16.98
C ASP A 380 3.05 8.44 16.47
N HIS A 381 2.22 9.21 15.77
CA HIS A 381 2.66 10.43 15.10
C HIS A 381 1.64 11.55 15.26
N LYS A 382 2.16 12.78 15.29
CA LYS A 382 1.34 13.99 15.32
C LYS A 382 0.71 14.23 13.94
N VAL A 383 -0.58 14.56 13.91
CA VAL A 383 -1.22 15.11 12.71
C VAL A 383 -0.83 16.57 12.62
N VAL A 384 -0.06 16.92 11.59
CA VAL A 384 0.26 18.31 11.30
C VAL A 384 -0.65 18.77 10.16
N THR A 385 -1.67 19.54 10.49
CA THR A 385 -2.49 20.24 9.51
C THR A 385 -1.77 21.51 9.06
N GLN A 386 -0.80 21.39 8.15
CA GLN A 386 -0.32 22.53 7.38
C GLN A 386 -0.81 22.41 5.95
N SER A 387 -1.42 23.51 5.46
CA SER A 387 -1.69 23.69 4.04
C SER A 387 -0.35 23.72 3.31
N LEU A 388 0.00 22.64 2.60
CA LEU A 388 1.15 22.57 1.70
C LEU A 388 0.88 23.36 0.41
N ASP A 389 0.47 24.63 0.55
CA ASP A 389 0.59 25.56 -0.56
C ASP A 389 2.09 25.79 -0.77
N SER A 390 2.62 25.30 -1.90
CA SER A 390 4.03 25.42 -2.27
C SER A 390 4.51 26.88 -2.38
N ASN A 391 3.59 27.85 -2.33
CA ASN A 391 3.89 29.28 -2.33
C ASN A 391 3.74 29.96 -0.95
N SER A 392 3.42 29.21 0.12
CA SER A 392 3.36 29.79 1.46
C SER A 392 4.78 30.03 1.99
N PRO A 393 5.16 31.27 2.38
CA PRO A 393 6.44 31.55 3.05
C PRO A 393 6.55 30.92 4.45
N TYR A 394 5.50 30.21 4.90
CA TYR A 394 5.41 29.50 6.18
C TYR A 394 5.28 27.98 6.03
N ALA A 395 5.67 27.41 4.87
CA ALA A 395 5.73 25.96 4.70
C ALA A 395 6.88 25.38 5.55
N GLU A 396 6.60 25.05 6.81
CA GLU A 396 7.54 24.31 7.64
C GLU A 396 7.45 22.83 7.28
N THR A 397 8.55 22.27 6.77
CA THR A 397 8.70 20.82 6.66
C THR A 397 8.67 20.22 8.06
N THR A 398 7.72 19.33 8.34
CA THR A 398 7.69 18.57 9.59
C THR A 398 9.03 17.90 9.83
N GLU A 399 9.67 18.22 10.96
CA GLU A 399 10.80 17.43 11.43
C GLU A 399 10.29 16.02 11.78
N GLU A 400 10.95 14.96 11.28
CA GLU A 400 10.69 13.55 11.62
C GLU A 400 10.63 13.24 13.14
N LYS A 401 11.03 14.20 14.00
CA LYS A 401 11.12 14.06 15.46
C LYS A 401 9.78 13.79 16.16
N SER A 402 8.62 13.98 15.53
CA SER A 402 7.31 13.74 16.17
C SER A 402 6.73 12.32 15.98
N THR A 403 7.39 11.45 15.20
CA THR A 403 6.92 10.08 14.92
C THR A 403 7.72 9.06 15.71
N LEU A 404 7.02 8.20 16.47
CA LEU A 404 7.62 7.19 17.31
C LEU A 404 7.11 5.79 16.96
N ILE A 405 8.00 4.81 16.87
CA ILE A 405 7.60 3.40 16.82
C ILE A 405 7.27 2.94 18.22
N PHE A 406 6.15 2.22 18.37
CA PHE A 406 5.70 1.73 19.66
C PHE A 406 5.13 0.32 19.56
N SER A 407 5.01 -0.32 20.72
CA SER A 407 4.19 -1.51 20.92
C SER A 407 3.51 -1.43 22.27
N ASP A 408 2.32 -1.99 22.38
CA ASP A 408 1.57 -2.07 23.64
C ASP A 408 0.79 -3.39 23.72
N THR A 409 0.33 -3.73 24.91
CA THR A 409 -0.60 -4.86 25.13
C THR A 409 -1.82 -4.31 25.83
N LEU A 410 -2.96 -4.43 25.18
CA LEU A 410 -4.23 -3.90 25.66
C LEU A 410 -5.05 -5.02 26.27
N THR A 411 -5.55 -4.77 27.49
CA THR A 411 -6.64 -5.54 28.08
C THR A 411 -7.96 -4.86 27.71
N VAL A 412 -8.83 -5.59 27.02
CA VAL A 412 -10.16 -5.15 26.58
C VAL A 412 -11.21 -5.71 27.54
N LYS A 413 -11.99 -4.84 28.17
CA LYS A 413 -13.03 -5.17 29.16
C LYS A 413 -14.28 -4.36 28.91
N LYS A 414 -15.41 -4.84 29.42
CA LYS A 414 -16.64 -4.05 29.48
C LYS A 414 -16.51 -2.96 30.54
N SER A 415 -16.94 -1.74 30.21
CA SER A 415 -17.02 -0.61 31.14
C SER A 415 -18.38 0.06 30.98
N GLY A 416 -19.28 -0.11 31.96
CA GLY A 416 -20.67 0.35 31.83
C GLY A 416 -21.37 -0.22 30.59
N ASN A 417 -21.84 0.66 29.71
CA ASN A 417 -22.44 0.31 28.42
C ASN A 417 -21.41 0.23 27.27
N GLY A 418 -20.17 0.64 27.51
CA GLY A 418 -19.11 0.70 26.52
C GLY A 418 -17.98 -0.30 26.79
N LEU A 419 -16.83 0.02 26.22
CA LEU A 419 -15.61 -0.78 26.29
C LEU A 419 -14.47 0.07 26.84
N GLN A 420 -13.61 -0.61 27.58
CA GLN A 420 -12.36 -0.07 28.05
C GLN A 420 -11.21 -0.91 27.49
N MET A 421 -10.20 -0.24 26.92
CA MET A 421 -8.96 -0.87 26.47
C MET A 421 -7.80 -0.21 27.18
N ILE A 422 -7.12 -0.94 28.07
CA ILE A 422 -6.01 -0.41 28.87
C ILE A 422 -4.73 -1.12 28.50
N GLY A 423 -3.74 -0.34 28.06
CA GLY A 423 -2.34 -0.71 27.97
C GLY A 423 -1.46 0.30 28.72
N LYS A 424 -0.14 0.18 28.54
CA LYS A 424 0.82 1.10 29.16
C LYS A 424 0.83 2.47 28.49
N LYS A 425 0.61 2.51 27.17
CA LYS A 425 0.65 3.72 26.34
C LYS A 425 -0.75 4.10 25.84
N VAL A 426 -1.57 3.12 25.51
CA VAL A 426 -2.93 3.36 25.00
C VAL A 426 -3.94 3.12 26.10
N GLN A 427 -4.76 4.12 26.36
CA GLN A 427 -5.93 4.04 27.23
C GLN A 427 -7.13 4.54 26.44
N ILE A 428 -8.16 3.70 26.38
CA ILE A 428 -9.44 3.96 25.72
C ILE A 428 -10.52 3.62 26.74
N SER A 429 -11.48 4.51 26.94
CA SER A 429 -12.64 4.27 27.81
C SER A 429 -13.81 5.03 27.23
N ASN A 430 -14.81 4.27 26.78
CA ASN A 430 -16.05 4.78 26.17
C ASN A 430 -17.26 4.40 27.01
#